data_AF-A0A7C4QZI4-F1
#
_entry.id   AF-A0A7C4QZI4-F1
#
_cell.length_a   1.000
_cell.length_b   1.000
_cell.length_c   1.000
_cell.angle_alpha   90.00
_cell.angle_beta   90.00
_cell.angle_gamma   90.00
#
_symmetry.space_group_name_H-M   'P 1'
#
loop_
_entity.id
_entity.type
_entity.pdbx_description
1 polymer ?
#
loop_
_entity_poly.entity_id
_entity_poly.type
_entity_poly.pdbx_seq_one_letter_code
_entity_poly.pdbx_strand_id
1 'polypeptide(L)'
;MVSIGLRRGDLELTNEVFRAKVRGIYSTALTKILLDNGFRIVQPSRAIRERFNLPIAEENYQPDIEIFDRFDKQGINVIGRAAAVSKVSSALLDLLDDVIIRRQIPIFATAQLFSGDGAHSGLNEDLYEAIRDIEDASSDMRMRIDVEFPSLSKKKLDEIRSAIVPTLSGHHYYKACGGKIAGMLEMAEKLLESGYPPKETEGIFKECVSREYPHENSKISIEHVKINGRIFNLGEAHMAEFNESEKHMKLIRVFSSQGVYDGLNVPKEPGDYAVTTLRIGDWFLRTSYFSRDGEYKGTYVNINTPIELYPTKIRYVDLEVDICMWPDGRTRKIDFEKLDKFAQMCYISKRLKDIVYEKAKELMNSLRVDLEIEAKTIGKGTH
;
A
#
# COMPACT_ATOMS: atom_id res chain seq x y z
N MET A 1 -12.44 38.62 -35.28
CA MET A 1 -10.98 38.63 -35.56
C MET A 1 -10.32 39.58 -34.57
N VAL A 2 -9.97 39.08 -33.39
CA VAL A 2 -9.04 39.74 -32.45
C VAL A 2 -8.21 38.60 -31.87
N SER A 3 -6.97 38.51 -32.32
CA SER A 3 -5.97 37.55 -31.89
C SER A 3 -5.43 38.02 -30.55
N ILE A 4 -5.74 37.29 -29.47
CA ILE A 4 -5.13 37.51 -28.16
C ILE A 4 -4.04 36.46 -28.03
N GLY A 5 -2.80 36.92 -28.25
CA GLY A 5 -1.61 36.09 -28.18
C GLY A 5 -1.46 35.44 -26.81
N LEU A 6 -1.40 34.10 -26.83
CA LEU A 6 -0.84 33.30 -25.75
C LEU A 6 0.61 33.75 -25.54
N ARG A 7 0.86 34.61 -24.55
CA ARG A 7 2.19 34.71 -23.96
C ARG A 7 2.41 33.41 -23.19
N ARG A 8 3.22 32.52 -23.79
CA ARG A 8 4.09 31.61 -23.06
C ARG A 8 4.97 32.49 -22.16
N GLY A 9 4.46 32.79 -20.97
CA GLY A 9 5.29 33.22 -19.85
C GLY A 9 5.79 31.95 -19.21
N ASP A 10 7.09 31.73 -19.32
CA ASP A 10 7.81 30.67 -18.64
C ASP A 10 7.43 30.69 -17.16
N LEU A 11 6.80 29.62 -16.68
CA LEU A 11 6.97 29.22 -15.29
C LEU A 11 8.45 28.90 -15.15
N GLU A 12 9.25 29.91 -14.82
CA GLU A 12 10.47 29.70 -14.08
C GLU A 12 10.06 28.95 -12.81
N LEU A 13 10.10 27.62 -12.88
CA LEU A 13 10.22 26.76 -11.72
C LEU A 13 11.41 27.33 -10.95
N THR A 14 11.11 28.10 -9.90
CA THR A 14 12.11 28.54 -8.95
C THR A 14 12.96 27.31 -8.63
N ASN A 15 14.27 27.38 -8.89
CA ASN A 15 15.27 26.37 -8.52
C ASN A 15 15.41 26.32 -6.99
N GLU A 16 14.30 26.27 -6.28
CA GLU A 16 14.23 26.23 -4.83
C GLU A 16 14.68 24.83 -4.40
N VAL A 17 15.86 24.79 -3.80
CA VAL A 17 16.44 23.57 -3.25
C VAL A 17 15.87 23.36 -1.85
N PHE A 18 14.88 22.48 -1.74
CA PHE A 18 14.30 22.13 -0.44
C PHE A 18 15.27 21.30 0.41
N ARG A 19 15.28 21.57 1.71
CA ARG A 19 16.04 20.84 2.72
C ARG A 19 15.20 19.74 3.34
N ALA A 20 15.63 18.50 3.20
CA ALA A 20 14.92 17.34 3.71
C ALA A 20 15.67 16.68 4.88
N LYS A 21 14.93 16.35 5.93
CA LYS A 21 15.39 15.49 7.02
C LYS A 21 14.63 14.18 6.97
N VAL A 22 15.36 13.07 6.93
CA VAL A 22 14.78 11.73 6.82
C VAL A 22 15.18 10.88 8.02
N ARG A 23 14.24 10.11 8.55
CA ARG A 23 14.43 9.14 9.63
C ARG A 23 13.67 7.85 9.34
N GLY A 24 14.08 6.77 10.00
CA GLY A 24 13.38 5.48 9.94
C GLY A 24 13.97 4.48 8.96
N ILE A 25 13.27 3.36 8.79
CA ILE A 25 13.74 2.19 8.04
C ILE A 25 13.89 2.51 6.54
N TYR A 26 13.03 3.36 5.99
CA TYR A 26 13.05 3.76 4.59
C TYR A 26 14.12 4.82 4.27
N SER A 27 14.85 5.31 5.28
CA SER A 27 15.71 6.49 5.17
C SER A 27 16.78 6.41 4.11
N THR A 28 17.39 5.23 3.88
CA THR A 28 18.46 5.08 2.89
C THR A 28 17.91 5.21 1.47
N ALA A 29 16.83 4.50 1.15
CA ALA A 29 16.21 4.58 -0.17
C ALA A 29 15.63 5.97 -0.45
N LEU A 30 14.92 6.54 0.54
CA LEU A 30 14.35 7.88 0.41
C LEU A 30 15.42 8.97 0.29
N THR A 31 16.56 8.83 0.97
CA THR A 31 17.68 9.76 0.81
C THR A 31 18.18 9.78 -0.63
N LYS A 32 18.34 8.60 -1.26
CA LYS A 32 18.72 8.52 -2.68
C LYS A 32 17.68 9.21 -3.58
N ILE A 33 16.40 8.89 -3.39
CA ILE A 33 15.30 9.49 -4.17
C ILE A 33 15.30 11.02 -4.04
N LEU A 34 15.45 11.54 -2.82
CA LEU A 34 15.46 12.98 -2.56
C LEU A 34 16.66 13.68 -3.21
N LEU A 35 17.86 13.10 -3.10
CA LEU A 35 19.06 13.64 -3.75
C LEU A 35 18.90 13.68 -5.28
N ASP A 36 18.38 12.61 -5.87
CA ASP A 36 18.13 12.53 -7.32
C ASP A 36 17.08 13.56 -7.80
N ASN A 37 16.19 13.98 -6.90
CA ASN A 37 15.17 15.00 -7.15
C ASN A 37 15.59 16.40 -6.67
N GLY A 38 16.89 16.62 -6.42
CA GLY A 38 17.45 17.94 -6.13
C GLY A 38 17.12 18.49 -4.74
N PHE A 39 16.81 17.64 -3.77
CA PHE A 39 16.74 18.04 -2.36
C PHE A 39 18.13 18.07 -1.73
N ARG A 40 18.33 18.97 -0.76
CA ARG A 40 19.49 18.96 0.13
C ARG A 40 19.16 18.19 1.40
N ILE A 41 19.97 17.19 1.74
CA ILE A 41 19.78 16.45 3.01
C ILE A 41 20.37 17.25 4.16
N VAL A 42 19.55 17.49 5.20
CA VAL A 42 19.96 18.17 6.44
C VAL A 42 19.76 17.26 7.64
N GLN A 43 20.56 17.51 8.67
CA GLN A 43 20.57 16.70 9.90
C GLN A 43 20.63 15.17 9.60
N PRO A 44 21.52 14.66 8.72
CA PRO A 44 21.57 13.24 8.44
C PRO A 44 22.00 12.45 9.68
N SER A 45 21.44 11.25 9.87
CA SER A 45 21.98 10.29 10.85
C SER A 45 23.41 9.91 10.47
N ARG A 46 24.20 9.40 11.43
CA ARG A 46 25.57 8.94 11.16
C ARG A 46 25.63 7.95 9.99
N ALA A 47 24.77 6.93 10.00
CA ALA A 47 24.70 5.93 8.95
C ALA A 47 24.37 6.53 7.56
N ILE A 48 23.44 7.49 7.48
CA ILE A 48 23.10 8.16 6.21
C ILE A 48 24.26 9.03 5.73
N ARG A 49 24.92 9.74 6.64
CA ARG A 49 26.08 10.56 6.31
C ARG A 49 27.22 9.73 5.72
N GLU A 50 27.54 8.60 6.36
CA GLU A 50 28.59 7.67 5.91
C GLU A 50 28.23 7.04 4.56
N ARG A 51 27.00 6.53 4.40
CA ARG A 51 26.54 5.87 3.15
C ARG A 51 26.56 6.78 1.92
N PHE A 52 26.27 8.07 2.09
CA PHE A 52 26.16 9.03 0.99
C PHE A 52 27.33 10.02 0.94
N ASN A 53 28.37 9.82 1.76
CA ASN A 53 29.51 10.73 1.91
C ASN A 53 29.08 12.21 2.06
N LEU A 54 28.05 12.45 2.87
CA LEU A 54 27.50 13.79 3.07
C LEU A 54 28.42 14.60 3.98
N PRO A 55 28.55 15.92 3.76
CA PRO A 55 29.33 16.78 4.64
C PRO A 55 28.77 16.73 6.06
N ILE A 56 29.64 16.96 7.04
CA ILE A 56 29.21 17.22 8.42
C ILE A 56 28.41 18.52 8.38
N ALA A 57 27.09 18.40 8.48
CA ALA A 57 26.19 19.55 8.43
C ALA A 57 26.42 20.42 9.68
N GLU A 58 26.43 21.74 9.50
CA GLU A 58 26.25 22.66 10.61
C GLU A 58 24.89 22.36 11.26
N GLU A 59 24.86 22.13 12.57
CA GLU A 59 23.70 21.56 13.29
C GLU A 59 22.43 22.44 13.26
N ASN A 60 22.47 23.63 12.65
CA ASN A 60 21.44 24.67 12.73
C ASN A 60 20.52 24.82 11.51
N TYR A 61 20.62 23.98 10.47
CA TYR A 61 19.68 24.08 9.34
C TYR A 61 18.31 23.49 9.70
N GLN A 62 17.28 24.35 9.66
CA GLN A 62 15.88 23.94 9.76
C GLN A 62 15.44 23.22 8.47
N PRO A 63 14.83 22.02 8.56
CA PRO A 63 14.32 21.31 7.39
C PRO A 63 13.05 21.98 6.86
N ASP A 64 12.93 22.05 5.54
CA ASP A 64 11.70 22.45 4.86
C ASP A 64 10.69 21.30 4.84
N ILE A 65 11.20 20.06 4.95
CA ILE A 65 10.42 18.83 5.01
C ILE A 65 11.06 17.79 5.92
N GLU A 66 10.23 17.13 6.74
CA GLU A 66 10.60 16.01 7.59
C GLU A 66 9.85 14.75 7.16
N ILE A 67 10.60 13.66 7.03
CA ILE A 67 10.09 12.35 6.60
C ILE A 67 10.49 11.31 7.63
N PHE A 68 9.52 10.54 8.11
CA PHE A 68 9.75 9.52 9.12
C PHE A 68 8.77 8.36 8.97
N ASP A 69 9.14 7.18 9.47
CA ASP A 69 8.27 6.01 9.38
C ASP A 69 6.88 6.25 10.00
N ARG A 70 5.88 5.59 9.43
CA ARG A 70 4.64 5.30 10.15
C ARG A 70 4.90 4.37 11.34
N PHE A 71 3.98 4.40 12.30
CA PHE A 71 4.04 3.53 13.48
C PHE A 71 4.04 2.04 13.10
N ASP A 72 3.20 1.65 12.14
CA ASP A 72 3.08 0.29 11.63
C ASP A 72 4.19 -0.13 10.66
N LYS A 73 5.12 0.79 10.34
CA LYS A 73 6.22 0.58 9.38
C LYS A 73 5.78 0.23 7.96
N GLN A 74 4.50 0.37 7.63
CA GLN A 74 3.93 0.12 6.30
C GLN A 74 4.08 1.31 5.34
N GLY A 75 4.89 2.30 5.72
CA GLY A 75 5.16 3.49 4.93
C GLY A 75 5.72 4.63 5.78
N ILE A 76 5.47 5.87 5.36
CA ILE A 76 6.05 7.08 5.95
C ILE A 76 5.01 8.17 6.19
N ASN A 77 5.28 9.04 7.15
CA ASN A 77 4.67 10.36 7.27
C ASN A 77 5.63 11.40 6.68
N VAL A 78 5.07 12.38 5.99
CA VAL A 78 5.82 13.51 5.42
C VAL A 78 5.16 14.80 5.88
N ILE A 79 5.94 15.70 6.47
CA ILE A 79 5.45 16.98 7.04
C ILE A 79 6.39 18.10 6.60
N GLY A 80 5.87 19.17 6.00
CA GLY A 80 6.72 20.27 5.52
C GLY A 80 5.98 21.33 4.74
N ARG A 81 6.72 22.20 4.04
CA ARG A 81 6.13 23.17 3.10
C ARG A 81 5.37 22.45 1.99
N ALA A 82 4.22 22.97 1.59
CA ALA A 82 3.32 22.37 0.60
C ALA A 82 4.06 22.05 -0.72
N ALA A 83 4.89 22.96 -1.20
CA ALA A 83 5.70 22.75 -2.42
C ALA A 83 6.70 21.59 -2.28
N ALA A 84 7.38 21.48 -1.13
CA ALA A 84 8.30 20.39 -0.85
C ALA A 84 7.58 19.03 -0.76
N VAL A 85 6.43 19.00 -0.07
CA VAL A 85 5.57 17.82 0.05
C VAL A 85 5.08 17.37 -1.33
N SER A 86 4.58 18.29 -2.14
CA SER A 86 4.09 18.02 -3.50
C SER A 86 5.20 17.46 -4.40
N LYS A 87 6.41 18.00 -4.30
CA LYS A 87 7.58 17.49 -5.03
C LYS A 87 7.94 16.06 -4.61
N VAL A 88 7.88 15.74 -3.31
CA VAL A 88 8.08 14.35 -2.82
C VAL A 88 6.95 13.44 -3.31
N SER A 89 5.69 13.88 -3.27
CA SER A 89 4.56 13.11 -3.75
C SER A 89 4.70 12.76 -5.23
N SER A 90 5.06 13.72 -6.08
CA SER A 90 5.31 13.47 -7.51
C SER A 90 6.41 12.43 -7.68
N ALA A 91 7.57 12.63 -7.04
CA ALA A 91 8.69 11.69 -7.15
C ALA A 91 8.32 10.25 -6.75
N LEU A 92 7.48 10.08 -5.72
CA LEU A 92 7.02 8.76 -5.29
C LEU A 92 6.01 8.16 -6.27
N LEU A 93 5.00 8.93 -6.72
CA LEU A 93 3.99 8.47 -7.68
C LEU A 93 4.61 8.11 -9.04
N ASP A 94 5.63 8.85 -9.46
CA ASP A 94 6.34 8.62 -10.72
C ASP A 94 7.22 7.36 -10.62
N LEU A 95 7.82 7.09 -9.47
CA LEU A 95 8.79 6.00 -9.29
C LEU A 95 8.16 4.66 -8.87
N LEU A 96 7.13 4.68 -8.05
CA LEU A 96 6.59 3.48 -7.38
C LEU A 96 5.26 3.04 -8.02
N ASP A 97 5.09 1.74 -8.23
CA ASP A 97 3.95 1.21 -8.99
C ASP A 97 2.64 1.16 -8.18
N ASP A 98 2.73 0.86 -6.89
CA ASP A 98 1.57 0.62 -6.02
C ASP A 98 1.49 1.57 -4.81
N VAL A 99 2.27 2.66 -4.79
CA VAL A 99 2.27 3.63 -3.68
C VAL A 99 0.90 4.29 -3.52
N ILE A 100 0.47 4.48 -2.26
CA ILE A 100 -0.75 5.21 -1.92
C ILE A 100 -0.39 6.45 -1.11
N ILE A 101 -0.80 7.63 -1.56
CA ILE A 101 -0.56 8.90 -0.87
C ILE A 101 -1.88 9.44 -0.31
N ARG A 102 -2.02 9.48 1.00
CA ARG A 102 -3.19 10.00 1.69
C ARG A 102 -2.93 11.44 2.12
N ARG A 103 -3.70 12.37 1.57
CA ARG A 103 -3.65 13.76 2.01
C ARG A 103 -4.30 13.89 3.39
N GLN A 104 -3.56 14.45 4.36
CA GLN A 104 -4.13 14.86 5.64
C GLN A 104 -3.97 16.37 5.81
N ILE A 105 -5.11 17.05 5.77
CA ILE A 105 -5.50 18.35 6.34
C ILE A 105 -4.37 19.41 6.47
N PRO A 106 -4.55 20.62 5.91
CA PRO A 106 -3.67 21.75 6.20
C PRO A 106 -3.44 21.90 7.71
N ILE A 107 -2.18 22.02 8.14
CA ILE A 107 -1.84 22.02 9.58
C ILE A 107 -2.48 23.22 10.32
N PHE A 108 -2.89 24.26 9.58
CA PHE A 108 -3.61 25.43 10.09
C PHE A 108 -5.14 25.36 10.01
N ALA A 109 -5.72 24.46 9.21
CA ALA A 109 -7.19 24.35 9.07
C ALA A 109 -7.87 23.80 10.34
N THR A 110 -7.14 23.03 11.17
CA THR A 110 -7.65 22.54 12.45
C THR A 110 -7.86 23.66 13.47
N ALA A 111 -7.03 24.71 13.49
CA ALA A 111 -7.15 25.79 14.48
C ALA A 111 -8.42 26.65 14.31
N GLN A 112 -8.88 26.87 13.07
CA GLN A 112 -10.12 27.61 12.81
C GLN A 112 -11.38 26.74 12.96
N LEU A 113 -11.32 25.44 12.61
CA LEU A 113 -12.46 24.52 12.77
C LEU A 113 -12.83 24.23 14.23
N PHE A 114 -11.86 24.28 15.16
CA PHE A 114 -12.15 24.15 16.60
C PHE A 114 -12.55 25.48 17.28
N SER A 115 -12.70 26.56 16.50
CA SER A 115 -13.08 27.90 17.01
C SER A 115 -14.47 28.36 16.53
N GLY A 116 -15.22 27.55 15.78
CA GLY A 116 -16.50 27.96 15.21
C GLY A 116 -17.59 26.90 15.34
N ASP A 117 -18.65 27.22 16.07
CA ASP A 117 -19.91 26.47 16.07
C ASP A 117 -20.55 26.52 14.68
N GLY A 118 -20.82 25.35 14.08
CA GLY A 118 -21.67 25.26 12.89
C GLY A 118 -21.38 24.04 12.01
N ALA A 119 -22.21 23.02 12.15
CA ALA A 119 -22.24 21.87 11.24
C ALA A 119 -22.91 22.24 9.91
N HIS A 120 -22.21 22.10 8.78
CA HIS A 120 -22.86 22.03 7.46
C HIS A 120 -22.27 20.93 6.58
N SER A 121 -23.18 20.08 6.10
CA SER A 121 -22.96 19.03 5.12
C SER A 121 -22.84 19.63 3.72
N GLY A 122 -21.61 19.91 3.31
CA GLY A 122 -21.22 20.38 1.96
C GLY A 122 -19.71 20.51 1.77
N LEU A 123 -18.94 20.22 2.83
CA LEU A 123 -17.56 20.66 3.02
C LEU A 123 -16.51 20.12 2.04
N ASN A 124 -16.77 19.15 1.16
CA ASN A 124 -15.67 18.53 0.41
C ASN A 124 -15.26 19.31 -0.84
N GLU A 125 -16.17 19.66 -1.76
CA GLU A 125 -15.79 20.37 -3.01
C GLU A 125 -15.32 21.79 -2.72
N ASP A 126 -16.03 22.52 -1.86
CA ASP A 126 -15.65 23.89 -1.47
C ASP A 126 -14.33 23.93 -0.69
N LEU A 127 -14.02 22.89 0.10
CA LEU A 127 -12.72 22.77 0.76
C LEU A 127 -11.61 22.42 -0.23
N TYR A 128 -11.89 21.63 -1.28
CA TYR A 128 -10.91 21.34 -2.32
C TYR A 128 -10.54 22.59 -3.12
N GLU A 129 -11.52 23.38 -3.56
CA GLU A 129 -11.27 24.63 -4.26
C GLU A 129 -10.66 25.69 -3.33
N ALA A 130 -11.11 25.81 -2.08
CA ALA A 130 -10.48 26.72 -1.10
C ALA A 130 -9.04 26.31 -0.74
N ILE A 131 -8.74 25.00 -0.62
CA ILE A 131 -7.38 24.52 -0.42
C ILE A 131 -6.54 24.86 -1.64
N ARG A 132 -7.06 24.71 -2.86
CA ARG A 132 -6.35 25.00 -4.11
C ARG A 132 -6.06 26.49 -4.28
N ASP A 133 -7.03 27.34 -3.98
CA ASP A 133 -6.86 28.80 -3.97
C ASP A 133 -5.86 29.26 -2.90
N ILE A 134 -5.75 28.54 -1.76
CA ILE A 134 -4.75 28.80 -0.71
C ILE A 134 -3.37 28.21 -1.08
N GLU A 135 -3.33 27.05 -1.74
CA GLU A 135 -2.11 26.41 -2.28
C GLU A 135 -1.41 27.33 -3.28
N ASP A 136 -2.17 28.05 -4.12
CA ASP A 136 -1.66 29.03 -5.07
C ASP A 136 -1.28 30.38 -4.42
N ALA A 137 -1.78 30.68 -3.21
CA ALA A 137 -1.65 32.00 -2.57
C ALA A 137 -0.59 32.10 -1.45
N SER A 138 0.00 31.01 -0.96
CA SER A 138 0.99 31.09 0.14
C SER A 138 2.14 30.09 0.04
N SER A 139 3.37 30.59 -0.16
CA SER A 139 4.62 29.83 -0.09
C SER A 139 4.94 29.20 1.28
N ASP A 140 4.16 29.52 2.31
CA ASP A 140 4.39 29.09 3.70
C ASP A 140 3.35 28.10 4.23
N MET A 141 2.41 27.65 3.39
CA MET A 141 1.47 26.59 3.77
C MET A 141 2.24 25.31 4.12
N ARG A 142 1.99 24.77 5.33
CA ARG A 142 2.54 23.47 5.74
C ARG A 142 1.49 22.37 5.60
N MET A 143 1.91 21.25 5.05
CA MET A 143 1.08 20.08 4.80
C MET A 143 1.64 18.85 5.51
N ARG A 144 0.74 17.90 5.76
CA ARG A 144 1.08 16.54 6.18
C ARG A 144 0.48 15.55 5.21
N ILE A 145 1.23 14.54 4.85
CA ILE A 145 0.71 13.38 4.12
C ILE A 145 1.13 12.10 4.83
N ASP A 146 0.27 11.09 4.70
CA ASP A 146 0.54 9.71 5.06
C ASP A 146 0.76 8.94 3.77
N VAL A 147 1.86 8.21 3.66
CA VAL A 147 2.19 7.41 2.48
C VAL A 147 2.26 5.95 2.89
N GLU A 148 1.53 5.10 2.18
CA GLU A 148 1.61 3.65 2.29
C GLU A 148 2.53 3.10 1.19
N PHE A 149 3.40 2.16 1.56
CA PHE A 149 4.21 1.39 0.64
C PHE A 149 3.74 -0.07 0.64
N PRO A 150 2.92 -0.49 -0.33
CA PRO A 150 2.60 -1.90 -0.53
C PRO A 150 3.79 -2.67 -1.12
N SER A 151 3.59 -3.94 -1.44
CA SER A 151 4.69 -4.89 -1.72
C SER A 151 5.64 -4.46 -2.84
N LEU A 152 5.16 -3.92 -3.96
CA LEU A 152 6.03 -3.50 -5.07
C LEU A 152 6.82 -2.25 -4.70
N SER A 153 6.20 -1.30 -4.00
CA SER A 153 6.87 -0.11 -3.46
C SER A 153 7.99 -0.49 -2.49
N LYS A 154 7.72 -1.40 -1.54
CA LYS A 154 8.75 -1.89 -0.61
C LYS A 154 9.90 -2.55 -1.36
N LYS A 155 9.58 -3.41 -2.32
CA LYS A 155 10.59 -4.07 -3.17
C LYS A 155 11.42 -3.05 -3.95
N LYS A 156 10.79 -2.04 -4.54
CA LYS A 156 11.51 -1.00 -5.29
C LYS A 156 12.43 -0.18 -4.39
N LEU A 157 11.99 0.13 -3.17
CA LEU A 157 12.81 0.81 -2.17
C LEU A 157 13.96 -0.08 -1.68
N ASP A 158 13.76 -1.40 -1.57
CA ASP A 158 14.84 -2.36 -1.30
C ASP A 158 15.88 -2.39 -2.44
N GLU A 159 15.45 -2.36 -3.70
CA GLU A 159 16.35 -2.27 -4.87
C GLU A 159 17.19 -0.99 -4.85
N ILE A 160 16.59 0.15 -4.51
CA ILE A 160 17.33 1.42 -4.39
C ILE A 160 18.30 1.36 -3.22
N ARG A 161 17.89 0.76 -2.10
CA ARG A 161 18.73 0.58 -0.92
C ARG A 161 19.94 -0.31 -1.22
N SER A 162 19.75 -1.42 -1.93
CA SER A 162 20.82 -2.39 -2.24
C SER A 162 21.91 -1.83 -3.16
N ALA A 163 21.58 -0.81 -3.96
CA ALA A 163 22.56 -0.05 -4.73
C ALA A 163 23.49 0.84 -3.87
N ILE A 164 23.16 1.07 -2.60
CA ILE A 164 23.89 1.97 -1.69
C ILE A 164 24.59 1.22 -0.55
N VAL A 165 23.93 0.19 -0.01
CA VAL A 165 24.45 -0.60 1.11
C VAL A 165 24.07 -2.07 0.92
N PRO A 166 24.96 -3.03 1.23
CA PRO A 166 24.58 -4.43 1.31
C PRO A 166 23.35 -4.60 2.20
N THR A 167 22.32 -5.25 1.68
CA THR A 167 21.04 -5.42 2.37
C THR A 167 20.34 -6.67 1.84
N LEU A 168 19.52 -7.30 2.67
CA LEU A 168 18.71 -8.44 2.26
C LEU A 168 17.53 -8.01 1.39
N SER A 169 17.15 -8.88 0.46
CA SER A 169 15.89 -8.74 -0.27
C SER A 169 14.71 -8.79 0.71
N GLY A 170 13.74 -7.89 0.55
CA GLY A 170 12.58 -7.80 1.44
C GLY A 170 12.86 -7.07 2.76
N HIS A 171 13.95 -6.32 2.87
CA HIS A 171 14.35 -5.60 4.08
C HIS A 171 13.18 -4.81 4.70
N HIS A 172 12.49 -3.96 3.92
CA HIS A 172 11.38 -3.17 4.45
C HIS A 172 10.18 -4.02 4.87
N TYR A 173 9.90 -5.10 4.14
CA TYR A 173 8.83 -6.04 4.48
C TYR A 173 9.11 -6.74 5.82
N TYR A 174 10.32 -7.28 6.01
CA TYR A 174 10.71 -7.95 7.26
C TYR A 174 10.81 -6.98 8.44
N LYS A 175 11.22 -5.72 8.21
CA LYS A 175 11.11 -4.66 9.23
C LYS A 175 9.66 -4.41 9.63
N ALA A 176 8.74 -4.41 8.66
CA ALA A 176 7.32 -4.21 8.91
C ALA A 176 6.63 -5.38 9.62
N CYS A 177 7.19 -6.60 9.53
CA CYS A 177 6.74 -7.72 10.37
C CYS A 177 6.96 -7.46 11.87
N GLY A 178 7.96 -6.64 12.22
CA GLY A 178 8.31 -6.34 13.61
C GLY A 178 8.80 -7.55 14.40
N GLY A 179 8.86 -7.40 15.72
CA GLY A 179 9.15 -8.47 16.67
C GLY A 179 10.41 -9.29 16.34
N LYS A 180 10.29 -10.62 16.45
CA LYS A 180 11.41 -11.55 16.22
C LYS A 180 11.95 -11.47 14.80
N ILE A 181 11.10 -11.36 13.79
CA ILE A 181 11.52 -11.31 12.38
C ILE A 181 12.37 -10.07 12.11
N ALA A 182 11.96 -8.90 12.59
CA ALA A 182 12.75 -7.68 12.46
C ALA A 182 14.10 -7.80 13.21
N GLY A 183 14.13 -8.48 14.36
CA GLY A 183 15.37 -8.77 15.09
C GLY A 183 16.30 -9.71 14.34
N MET A 184 15.78 -10.79 13.75
CA MET A 184 16.56 -11.71 12.90
C MET A 184 17.13 -10.98 11.67
N LEU A 185 16.34 -10.09 11.06
CA LEU A 185 16.79 -9.27 9.94
C LEU A 185 17.98 -8.39 10.34
N GLU A 186 17.93 -7.75 11.51
CA GLU A 186 19.05 -6.93 12.00
C GLU A 186 20.33 -7.73 12.20
N MET A 187 20.21 -8.97 12.69
CA MET A 187 21.37 -9.86 12.81
C MET A 187 21.93 -10.23 11.44
N ALA A 188 21.07 -10.57 10.49
CA ALA A 188 21.48 -10.94 9.15
C ALA A 188 22.11 -9.77 8.38
N GLU A 189 21.59 -8.55 8.50
CA GLU A 189 22.18 -7.34 7.93
C GLU A 189 23.58 -7.06 8.51
N LYS A 190 23.78 -7.28 9.82
CA LYS A 190 25.12 -7.15 10.44
C LYS A 190 26.12 -8.16 9.91
N LEU A 191 25.67 -9.38 9.58
CA LEU A 191 26.54 -10.39 8.94
C LEU A 191 26.96 -9.91 7.54
N LEU A 192 26.03 -9.37 6.75
CA LEU A 192 26.36 -8.78 5.45
C LEU A 192 27.36 -7.63 5.58
N GLU A 193 27.14 -6.72 6.54
CA GLU A 193 28.06 -5.60 6.83
C GLU A 193 29.45 -6.10 7.26
N SER A 194 29.53 -7.27 7.89
CA SER A 194 30.79 -7.91 8.29
C SER A 194 31.46 -8.72 7.17
N GLY A 195 30.90 -8.70 5.95
CA GLY A 195 31.47 -9.37 4.77
C GLY A 195 31.06 -10.84 4.58
N TYR A 196 30.04 -11.32 5.30
CA TYR A 196 29.54 -12.69 5.10
C TYR A 196 28.88 -12.86 3.71
N PRO A 197 28.96 -14.03 3.06
CA PRO A 197 28.44 -14.22 1.71
C PRO A 197 26.92 -13.99 1.62
N PRO A 198 26.43 -13.09 0.73
CA PRO A 198 25.02 -12.71 0.70
C PRO A 198 24.03 -13.87 0.53
N LYS A 199 24.35 -14.83 -0.35
CA LYS A 199 23.48 -15.98 -0.62
C LYS A 199 23.34 -16.90 0.61
N GLU A 200 24.42 -17.12 1.34
CA GLU A 200 24.41 -17.97 2.53
C GLU A 200 23.66 -17.28 3.66
N THR A 201 23.91 -15.99 3.88
CA THR A 201 23.19 -15.19 4.87
C THR A 201 21.69 -15.15 4.57
N GLU A 202 21.29 -14.94 3.31
CA GLU A 202 19.88 -14.97 2.92
C GLU A 202 19.25 -16.35 3.11
N GLY A 203 19.98 -17.43 2.80
CA GLY A 203 19.51 -18.81 3.02
C GLY A 203 19.23 -19.11 4.49
N ILE A 204 20.19 -18.82 5.37
CA ILE A 204 20.04 -19.02 6.82
C ILE A 204 18.90 -18.16 7.35
N PHE A 205 18.85 -16.89 6.94
CA PHE A 205 17.79 -15.98 7.37
C PHE A 205 16.41 -16.50 6.97
N LYS A 206 16.24 -16.95 5.73
CA LYS A 206 14.96 -17.53 5.23
C LYS A 206 14.54 -18.77 6.01
N GLU A 207 15.48 -19.65 6.34
CA GLU A 207 15.21 -20.85 7.16
C GLU A 207 14.78 -20.48 8.59
N CYS A 208 15.38 -19.44 9.17
CA CYS A 208 14.98 -18.97 10.50
C CYS A 208 13.59 -18.34 10.50
N VAL A 209 13.28 -17.48 9.53
CA VAL A 209 11.99 -16.77 9.50
C VAL A 209 10.83 -17.66 9.08
N SER A 210 11.05 -18.69 8.26
CA SER A 210 9.97 -19.56 7.78
C SER A 210 9.18 -20.23 8.91
N ARG A 211 9.84 -20.49 10.05
CA ARG A 211 9.23 -21.07 11.26
C ARG A 211 8.26 -20.14 11.98
N GLU A 212 8.28 -18.85 11.66
CA GLU A 212 7.38 -17.84 12.23
C GLU A 212 6.18 -17.58 11.30
N TYR A 213 6.13 -18.17 10.10
CA TYR A 213 5.01 -18.03 9.16
C TYR A 213 3.94 -19.11 9.37
N PRO A 214 2.70 -18.84 8.96
CA PRO A 214 1.62 -19.81 9.10
C PRO A 214 1.81 -20.99 8.15
N HIS A 215 1.39 -22.16 8.61
CA HIS A 215 1.37 -23.40 7.83
C HIS A 215 -0.08 -23.83 7.56
N GLU A 216 -0.26 -24.85 6.73
CA GLU A 216 -1.58 -25.47 6.50
C GLU A 216 -2.28 -25.80 7.84
N ASN A 217 -3.60 -25.61 7.88
CA ASN A 217 -4.46 -25.68 9.09
C ASN A 217 -4.26 -24.57 10.13
N SER A 218 -3.38 -23.60 9.88
CA SER A 218 -3.31 -22.40 10.72
C SER A 218 -4.55 -21.53 10.55
N LYS A 219 -4.88 -20.76 11.60
CA LYS A 219 -5.80 -19.64 11.47
C LYS A 219 -5.03 -18.40 11.07
N ILE A 220 -5.59 -17.64 10.13
CA ILE A 220 -4.98 -16.41 9.64
C ILE A 220 -6.02 -15.31 9.55
N SER A 221 -5.66 -14.10 9.97
CA SER A 221 -6.53 -12.94 9.81
C SER A 221 -6.33 -12.29 8.45
N ILE A 222 -7.36 -11.61 7.95
CA ILE A 222 -7.25 -10.81 6.71
C ILE A 222 -7.38 -9.34 7.08
N GLU A 223 -6.30 -8.60 6.87
CA GLU A 223 -6.19 -7.18 7.13
C GLU A 223 -6.45 -6.39 5.84
N HIS A 224 -7.66 -5.87 5.75
CA HIS A 224 -8.19 -5.16 4.61
C HIS A 224 -8.03 -3.65 4.83
N VAL A 225 -7.01 -3.07 4.20
CA VAL A 225 -6.67 -1.65 4.34
C VAL A 225 -7.38 -0.87 3.24
N LYS A 226 -8.23 0.10 3.58
CA LYS A 226 -8.85 0.98 2.58
C LYS A 226 -7.84 2.00 2.04
N ILE A 227 -8.11 2.56 0.86
CA ILE A 227 -7.30 3.65 0.29
C ILE A 227 -7.17 4.82 1.27
N ASN A 228 -8.24 5.15 2.00
CA ASN A 228 -8.22 6.21 3.02
C ASN A 228 -7.44 5.87 4.31
N GLY A 229 -6.94 4.63 4.44
CA GLY A 229 -6.11 4.17 5.55
C GLY A 229 -6.84 3.53 6.72
N ARG A 230 -8.18 3.44 6.68
CA ARG A 230 -8.92 2.63 7.65
C ARG A 230 -8.58 1.16 7.45
N ILE A 231 -8.32 0.47 8.55
CA ILE A 231 -7.98 -0.95 8.56
C ILE A 231 -9.18 -1.73 9.09
N PHE A 232 -9.64 -2.70 8.31
CA PHE A 232 -10.68 -3.64 8.71
C PHE A 232 -10.07 -5.04 8.86
N ASN A 233 -10.34 -5.69 9.99
CA ASN A 233 -10.03 -7.10 10.15
C ASN A 233 -11.26 -7.92 9.77
N LEU A 234 -11.17 -8.71 8.71
CA LEU A 234 -12.30 -9.50 8.19
C LEU A 234 -12.50 -10.83 8.94
N GLY A 235 -11.93 -10.95 10.14
CA GLY A 235 -11.95 -12.13 10.99
C GLY A 235 -10.87 -13.14 10.65
N GLU A 236 -10.79 -14.18 11.46
CA GLU A 236 -9.92 -15.33 11.21
C GLU A 236 -10.54 -16.27 10.18
N ALA A 237 -9.73 -16.70 9.22
CA ALA A 237 -10.07 -17.75 8.29
C ALA A 237 -9.22 -18.99 8.58
N HIS A 238 -9.80 -20.17 8.33
CA HIS A 238 -9.05 -21.42 8.38
C HIS A 238 -8.28 -21.60 7.08
N MET A 239 -6.96 -21.81 7.17
CA MET A 239 -6.12 -22.13 6.01
C MET A 239 -6.29 -23.59 5.64
N ALA A 240 -7.17 -23.86 4.69
CA ALA A 240 -7.50 -25.21 4.25
C ALA A 240 -6.40 -25.84 3.39
N GLU A 241 -5.74 -25.03 2.55
CA GLU A 241 -4.63 -25.48 1.70
C GLU A 241 -3.59 -24.36 1.62
N PHE A 242 -2.30 -24.73 1.66
CA PHE A 242 -1.20 -23.81 1.39
C PHE A 242 -0.08 -24.49 0.62
N ASN A 243 0.15 -24.03 -0.60
CA ASN A 243 1.27 -24.44 -1.42
C ASN A 243 2.32 -23.33 -1.43
N GLU A 244 3.41 -23.52 -0.68
CA GLU A 244 4.47 -22.54 -0.55
C GLU A 244 5.20 -22.27 -1.89
N SER A 245 5.41 -23.31 -2.70
CA SER A 245 6.12 -23.20 -3.99
C SER A 245 5.36 -22.37 -5.02
N GLU A 246 4.04 -22.60 -5.14
CA GLU A 246 3.16 -21.83 -6.03
C GLU A 246 2.68 -20.53 -5.39
N LYS A 247 2.94 -20.36 -4.09
CA LYS A 247 2.45 -19.28 -3.22
C LYS A 247 0.93 -19.18 -3.20
N HIS A 248 0.25 -20.31 -3.42
CA HIS A 248 -1.20 -20.39 -3.50
C HIS A 248 -1.80 -20.79 -2.15
N MET A 249 -2.91 -20.18 -1.78
CA MET A 249 -3.59 -20.42 -0.51
C MET A 249 -5.10 -20.48 -0.70
N LYS A 250 -5.74 -21.41 0.01
CA LYS A 250 -7.19 -21.53 0.11
C LYS A 250 -7.63 -21.33 1.56
N LEU A 251 -8.51 -20.36 1.76
CA LEU A 251 -9.06 -20.00 3.05
C LEU A 251 -10.56 -20.32 3.12
N ILE A 252 -11.03 -20.81 4.27
CA ILE A 252 -12.44 -21.13 4.47
C ILE A 252 -12.99 -20.36 5.67
N ARG A 253 -14.18 -19.78 5.50
CA ARG A 253 -14.95 -19.12 6.55
C ARG A 253 -16.39 -19.60 6.52
N VAL A 254 -16.96 -19.93 7.68
CA VAL A 254 -18.38 -20.25 7.84
C VAL A 254 -19.07 -19.08 8.53
N PHE A 255 -20.22 -18.66 8.00
CA PHE A 255 -20.96 -17.52 8.51
C PHE A 255 -22.11 -17.95 9.42
N SER A 256 -22.28 -17.27 10.55
CA SER A 256 -23.38 -17.49 11.49
C SER A 256 -24.46 -16.41 11.44
N SER A 257 -24.18 -15.26 10.82
CA SER A 257 -25.10 -14.13 10.74
C SER A 257 -25.86 -14.08 9.42
N GLN A 258 -27.12 -13.65 9.51
CA GLN A 258 -27.92 -13.26 8.34
C GLN A 258 -27.43 -11.93 7.76
N GLY A 259 -27.70 -11.70 6.48
CA GLY A 259 -27.41 -10.43 5.81
C GLY A 259 -27.50 -10.54 4.30
N VAL A 260 -26.70 -9.74 3.61
CA VAL A 260 -26.54 -9.79 2.16
C VAL A 260 -25.04 -9.79 1.85
N TYR A 261 -24.62 -10.55 0.84
CA TYR A 261 -23.28 -10.41 0.30
C TYR A 261 -23.21 -9.16 -0.57
N ASP A 262 -22.57 -8.12 -0.03
CA ASP A 262 -22.39 -6.83 -0.71
C ASP A 262 -21.73 -7.02 -2.09
N GLY A 263 -22.12 -6.18 -3.05
CA GLY A 263 -21.74 -6.31 -4.47
C GLY A 263 -22.54 -7.35 -5.25
N LEU A 264 -22.74 -8.56 -4.69
CA LEU A 264 -23.54 -9.62 -5.31
C LEU A 264 -25.06 -9.39 -5.14
N ASN A 265 -25.46 -8.73 -4.05
CA ASN A 265 -26.85 -8.54 -3.64
C ASN A 265 -27.62 -9.87 -3.50
N VAL A 266 -26.94 -10.89 -2.97
CA VAL A 266 -27.49 -12.24 -2.73
C VAL A 266 -27.67 -12.43 -1.22
N PRO A 267 -28.77 -13.05 -0.74
CA PRO A 267 -28.98 -13.29 0.68
C PRO A 267 -27.83 -14.10 1.28
N LYS A 268 -27.38 -13.69 2.47
CA LYS A 268 -26.43 -14.43 3.30
C LYS A 268 -27.19 -15.07 4.45
N GLU A 269 -27.03 -16.37 4.61
CA GLU A 269 -27.77 -17.17 5.57
C GLU A 269 -26.83 -17.89 6.57
N PRO A 270 -27.29 -18.21 7.79
CA PRO A 270 -26.49 -18.96 8.75
C PRO A 270 -26.14 -20.35 8.22
N GLY A 271 -24.87 -20.70 8.25
CA GLY A 271 -24.32 -21.94 7.70
C GLY A 271 -23.75 -21.79 6.30
N ASP A 272 -23.98 -20.67 5.61
CA ASP A 272 -23.26 -20.35 4.39
C ASP A 272 -21.76 -20.28 4.66
N TYR A 273 -20.96 -20.57 3.65
CA TYR A 273 -19.51 -20.50 3.77
C TYR A 273 -18.87 -19.85 2.54
N ALA A 274 -17.71 -19.25 2.77
CA ALA A 274 -16.86 -18.65 1.76
C ALA A 274 -15.59 -19.46 1.60
N VAL A 275 -15.25 -19.75 0.35
CA VAL A 275 -13.93 -20.23 -0.05
C VAL A 275 -13.20 -19.06 -0.70
N THR A 276 -12.10 -18.64 -0.09
CA THR A 276 -11.26 -17.57 -0.64
C THR A 276 -9.96 -18.15 -1.17
N THR A 277 -9.74 -18.03 -2.47
CA THR A 277 -8.49 -18.42 -3.14
C THR A 277 -7.67 -17.17 -3.42
N LEU A 278 -6.36 -17.29 -3.19
CA LEU A 278 -5.41 -16.20 -3.39
C LEU A 278 -4.02 -16.73 -3.67
N ARG A 279 -3.20 -15.90 -4.29
CA ARG A 279 -1.78 -16.12 -4.47
C ARG A 279 -1.00 -14.93 -3.93
N ILE A 280 0.06 -15.18 -3.17
CA ILE A 280 0.90 -14.10 -2.63
C ILE A 280 1.54 -13.35 -3.79
N GLY A 281 1.34 -12.03 -3.84
CA GLY A 281 1.76 -11.15 -4.93
C GLY A 281 0.76 -10.99 -6.08
N ASP A 282 -0.42 -11.59 -6.01
CA ASP A 282 -1.51 -11.28 -6.95
C ASP A 282 -2.26 -10.02 -6.53
N TRP A 283 -2.89 -9.34 -7.50
CA TRP A 283 -3.65 -8.09 -7.34
C TRP A 283 -5.10 -8.30 -6.94
N PHE A 284 -5.49 -9.52 -6.57
CA PHE A 284 -6.88 -9.80 -6.22
C PHE A 284 -7.02 -10.98 -5.27
N LEU A 285 -8.07 -10.92 -4.44
CA LEU A 285 -8.57 -12.08 -3.71
C LEU A 285 -9.89 -12.51 -4.33
N ARG A 286 -10.04 -13.82 -4.57
CA ARG A 286 -11.26 -14.38 -5.10
C ARG A 286 -12.02 -15.10 -3.99
N THR A 287 -13.24 -14.66 -3.69
CA THR A 287 -14.09 -15.26 -2.68
C THR A 287 -15.37 -15.80 -3.32
N SER A 288 -15.52 -17.12 -3.30
CA SER A 288 -16.70 -17.82 -3.78
C SER A 288 -17.59 -18.20 -2.60
N TYR A 289 -18.87 -17.83 -2.69
CA TYR A 289 -19.86 -18.04 -1.63
C TYR A 289 -20.76 -19.23 -1.96
N PHE A 290 -21.05 -20.01 -0.93
CA PHE A 290 -21.86 -21.21 -1.04
C PHE A 290 -22.90 -21.24 0.08
N SER A 291 -24.07 -21.80 -0.23
CA SER A 291 -25.08 -22.11 0.78
C SER A 291 -24.57 -23.17 1.75
N ARG A 292 -25.25 -23.37 2.89
CA ARG A 292 -24.97 -24.50 3.79
C ARG A 292 -25.00 -25.86 3.07
N ASP A 293 -25.90 -26.02 2.10
CA ASP A 293 -26.05 -27.25 1.29
C ASP A 293 -25.02 -27.29 0.13
N GLY A 294 -24.25 -26.21 0.00
CA GLY A 294 -23.11 -26.08 -0.90
C GLY A 294 -23.50 -25.68 -2.32
N GLU A 295 -24.66 -25.08 -2.51
CA GLU A 295 -25.04 -24.44 -3.77
C GLU A 295 -24.24 -23.16 -3.96
N TYR A 296 -23.74 -22.93 -5.17
CA TYR A 296 -22.95 -21.75 -5.49
C TYR A 296 -23.84 -20.50 -5.57
N LYS A 297 -23.49 -19.48 -4.78
CA LYS A 297 -24.24 -18.23 -4.66
C LYS A 297 -23.63 -17.07 -5.47
N GLY A 298 -22.35 -17.19 -5.85
CA GLY A 298 -21.63 -16.19 -6.62
C GLY A 298 -20.18 -16.03 -6.16
N THR A 299 -19.38 -15.34 -6.96
CA THR A 299 -17.97 -15.04 -6.68
C THR A 299 -17.77 -13.55 -6.65
N TYR A 300 -17.10 -13.10 -5.61
CA TYR A 300 -16.67 -11.73 -5.41
C TYR A 300 -15.15 -11.68 -5.52
N VAL A 301 -14.65 -10.84 -6.41
CA VAL A 301 -13.22 -10.64 -6.60
C VAL A 301 -12.86 -9.22 -6.18
N ASN A 302 -12.16 -9.12 -5.05
CA ASN A 302 -11.65 -7.85 -4.56
C ASN A 302 -10.34 -7.54 -5.30
N ILE A 303 -10.25 -6.38 -5.95
CA ILE A 303 -9.00 -5.94 -6.57
C ILE A 303 -8.26 -5.03 -5.60
N ASN A 304 -6.99 -5.36 -5.37
CA ASN A 304 -6.15 -4.76 -4.34
C ASN A 304 -4.71 -4.65 -4.81
N THR A 305 -3.89 -3.94 -4.05
CA THR A 305 -2.43 -4.00 -4.21
C THR A 305 -1.92 -5.40 -3.93
N PRO A 306 -0.76 -5.81 -4.49
CA PRO A 306 -0.37 -7.20 -4.44
C PRO A 306 -0.25 -7.77 -3.03
N ILE A 307 -0.85 -8.93 -2.84
CA ILE A 307 -1.08 -9.53 -1.51
C ILE A 307 0.22 -9.86 -0.80
N GLU A 308 0.33 -9.42 0.46
CA GLU A 308 1.44 -9.75 1.37
C GLU A 308 0.98 -10.76 2.42
N LEU A 309 1.75 -11.83 2.60
CA LEU A 309 1.61 -12.73 3.75
C LEU A 309 2.44 -12.18 4.90
N TYR A 310 1.90 -12.14 6.11
CA TYR A 310 2.60 -11.82 7.35
C TYR A 310 2.44 -13.00 8.32
N PRO A 311 3.23 -13.07 9.42
CA PRO A 311 3.19 -14.19 10.37
C PRO A 311 1.80 -14.61 10.86
N THR A 312 0.89 -13.65 11.03
CA THR A 312 -0.44 -13.89 11.60
C THR A 312 -1.58 -13.37 10.72
N LYS A 313 -1.26 -12.82 9.54
CA LYS A 313 -2.25 -12.14 8.71
C LYS A 313 -1.88 -12.10 7.25
N ILE A 314 -2.87 -11.95 6.39
CA ILE A 314 -2.72 -11.49 5.02
C ILE A 314 -3.04 -10.01 5.00
N ARG A 315 -2.23 -9.22 4.29
CA ARG A 315 -2.41 -7.77 4.17
C ARG A 315 -2.38 -7.34 2.72
N TYR A 316 -3.22 -6.38 2.40
CA TYR A 316 -3.23 -5.65 1.13
C TYR A 316 -3.95 -4.31 1.32
N VAL A 317 -3.76 -3.38 0.40
CA VAL A 317 -4.60 -2.20 0.25
C VAL A 317 -5.70 -2.49 -0.76
N ASP A 318 -6.93 -2.48 -0.30
CA ASP A 318 -8.14 -2.53 -1.11
C ASP A 318 -8.25 -1.28 -1.97
N LEU A 319 -8.34 -1.47 -3.28
CA LEU A 319 -8.46 -0.36 -4.23
C LEU A 319 -9.92 0.08 -4.43
N GLU A 320 -10.84 -0.48 -3.64
CA GLU A 320 -12.27 -0.15 -3.60
C GLU A 320 -12.97 -0.34 -4.96
N VAL A 321 -12.47 -1.31 -5.74
CA VAL A 321 -13.07 -1.77 -6.99
C VAL A 321 -13.12 -3.28 -7.02
N ASP A 322 -14.22 -3.80 -7.53
CA ASP A 322 -14.51 -5.22 -7.42
C ASP A 322 -15.10 -5.77 -8.71
N ILE A 323 -14.97 -7.09 -8.89
CA ILE A 323 -15.64 -7.84 -9.94
C ILE A 323 -16.53 -8.89 -9.30
N CYS A 324 -17.81 -8.88 -9.65
CA CYS A 324 -18.78 -9.88 -9.23
C CYS A 324 -19.10 -10.83 -10.37
N MET A 325 -19.28 -12.11 -10.06
CA MET A 325 -19.78 -13.15 -10.96
C MET A 325 -20.96 -13.86 -10.29
N TRP A 326 -22.07 -14.01 -11.03
CA TRP A 326 -23.28 -14.69 -10.57
C TRP A 326 -23.36 -16.13 -11.09
N PRO A 327 -24.25 -16.98 -10.53
CA PRO A 327 -24.40 -18.38 -10.96
C PRO A 327 -24.76 -18.58 -12.43
N ASP A 328 -25.36 -17.59 -13.08
CA ASP A 328 -25.67 -17.58 -14.51
C ASP A 328 -24.45 -17.26 -15.40
N GLY A 329 -23.28 -17.01 -14.80
CA GLY A 329 -22.05 -16.64 -15.49
C GLY A 329 -21.95 -15.16 -15.84
N ARG A 330 -22.95 -14.33 -15.52
CA ARG A 330 -22.86 -12.88 -15.70
C ARG A 330 -21.72 -12.34 -14.85
N THR A 331 -20.93 -11.41 -15.41
CA THR A 331 -19.90 -10.67 -14.66
C THR A 331 -20.17 -9.17 -14.68
N ARG A 332 -19.75 -8.46 -13.62
CA ARG A 332 -19.90 -7.01 -13.53
C ARG A 332 -18.74 -6.39 -12.76
N LYS A 333 -18.24 -5.26 -13.28
CA LYS A 333 -17.34 -4.34 -12.58
C LYS A 333 -18.14 -3.42 -11.65
N ILE A 334 -17.69 -3.27 -10.42
CA ILE A 334 -18.31 -2.44 -9.39
C ILE A 334 -17.34 -1.32 -9.00
N ASP A 335 -17.85 -0.09 -8.95
CA ASP A 335 -17.18 1.11 -8.45
C ASP A 335 -15.86 1.54 -9.15
N PHE A 336 -15.61 1.07 -10.38
CA PHE A 336 -14.38 1.40 -11.12
C PHE A 336 -14.17 2.90 -11.36
N GLU A 337 -15.25 3.68 -11.40
CA GLU A 337 -15.21 5.14 -11.48
C GLU A 337 -14.48 5.80 -10.29
N LYS A 338 -14.36 5.11 -9.14
CA LYS A 338 -13.59 5.60 -7.99
C LYS A 338 -12.10 5.70 -8.28
N LEU A 339 -11.53 4.80 -9.10
CA LEU A 339 -10.11 4.83 -9.45
C LEU A 339 -9.72 6.12 -10.17
N ASP A 340 -10.59 6.61 -11.07
CA ASP A 340 -10.35 7.87 -11.75
C ASP A 340 -10.33 9.04 -10.77
N LYS A 341 -11.22 9.04 -9.76
CA LYS A 341 -11.22 10.03 -8.68
C LYS A 341 -9.95 9.93 -7.83
N PHE A 342 -9.54 8.72 -7.44
CA PHE A 342 -8.31 8.52 -6.66
C PHE A 342 -7.06 9.00 -7.41
N ALA A 343 -6.99 8.75 -8.72
CA ALA A 343 -5.90 9.25 -9.54
C ALA A 343 -5.93 10.78 -9.71
N GLN A 344 -7.12 11.36 -9.94
CA GLN A 344 -7.29 12.82 -10.03
C GLN A 344 -6.89 13.55 -8.74
N MET A 345 -7.17 12.95 -7.59
CA MET A 345 -6.83 13.47 -6.27
C MET A 345 -5.39 13.12 -5.83
N CYS A 346 -4.60 12.48 -6.71
CA CYS A 346 -3.24 12.00 -6.45
C CYS A 346 -3.11 11.04 -5.27
N TYR A 347 -4.15 10.27 -4.95
CA TYR A 347 -4.06 9.16 -3.99
C TYR A 347 -3.26 7.99 -4.56
N ILE A 348 -3.39 7.77 -5.86
CA ILE A 348 -2.70 6.73 -6.62
C ILE A 348 -2.09 7.34 -7.88
N SER A 349 -1.08 6.69 -8.44
CA SER A 349 -0.52 7.12 -9.72
C SER A 349 -1.45 6.74 -10.87
N LYS A 350 -1.37 7.47 -11.99
CA LYS A 350 -2.06 7.07 -13.22
C LYS A 350 -1.61 5.68 -13.69
N ARG A 351 -0.33 5.35 -13.49
CA ARG A 351 0.23 4.03 -13.80
C ARG A 351 -0.44 2.91 -12.99
N LEU A 352 -0.65 3.12 -11.68
CA LEU A 352 -1.36 2.16 -10.82
C LEU A 352 -2.77 1.91 -11.36
N LYS A 353 -3.49 2.99 -11.68
CA LYS A 353 -4.83 2.89 -12.28
C LYS A 353 -4.81 2.04 -13.56
N ASP A 354 -3.87 2.30 -14.47
CA ASP A 354 -3.79 1.58 -15.74
C ASP A 354 -3.48 0.08 -15.52
N ILE A 355 -2.57 -0.26 -14.59
CA ILE A 355 -2.29 -1.64 -14.16
C ILE A 355 -3.57 -2.33 -13.68
N VAL A 356 -4.37 -1.65 -12.86
CA VAL A 356 -5.62 -2.21 -12.31
C VAL A 356 -6.65 -2.49 -13.41
N TYR A 357 -6.79 -1.57 -14.36
CA TYR A 357 -7.69 -1.78 -15.51
C TYR A 357 -7.27 -2.98 -16.37
N GLU A 358 -5.96 -3.16 -16.59
CA GLU A 358 -5.41 -4.33 -17.30
C GLU A 358 -5.67 -5.63 -16.53
N LYS A 359 -5.35 -5.66 -15.24
CA LYS A 359 -5.58 -6.84 -14.38
C LYS A 359 -7.06 -7.21 -14.30
N ALA A 360 -7.95 -6.22 -14.20
CA ALA A 360 -9.39 -6.44 -14.23
C ALA A 360 -9.85 -7.07 -15.55
N LYS A 361 -9.28 -6.65 -16.68
CA LYS A 361 -9.60 -7.22 -18.00
C LYS A 361 -9.12 -8.67 -18.11
N GLU A 362 -7.89 -8.96 -17.70
CA GLU A 362 -7.35 -10.33 -17.66
C GLU A 362 -8.22 -11.24 -16.79
N LEU A 363 -8.58 -10.77 -15.61
CA LEU A 363 -9.39 -11.50 -14.65
C LEU A 363 -10.78 -11.82 -15.20
N MET A 364 -11.48 -10.83 -15.78
CA MET A 364 -12.80 -11.06 -16.39
C MET A 364 -12.78 -12.13 -17.50
N ASN A 365 -11.69 -12.24 -18.26
CA ASN A 365 -11.56 -13.26 -19.31
C ASN A 365 -11.28 -14.66 -18.74
N SER A 366 -10.74 -14.74 -17.53
CA SER A 366 -10.37 -15.98 -16.84
C SER A 366 -11.47 -16.55 -15.93
N LEU A 367 -12.41 -15.72 -15.48
CA LEU A 367 -13.47 -16.11 -14.54
C LEU A 367 -14.46 -17.07 -15.20
N ARG A 368 -14.66 -18.23 -14.56
CA ARG A 368 -15.63 -19.24 -15.01
C ARG A 368 -16.29 -19.93 -13.83
N VAL A 369 -17.60 -20.15 -13.93
CA VAL A 369 -18.43 -20.70 -12.84
C VAL A 369 -18.03 -22.13 -12.48
N ASP A 370 -17.71 -22.96 -13.47
CA ASP A 370 -17.26 -24.35 -13.28
C ASP A 370 -16.02 -24.45 -12.38
N LEU A 371 -14.99 -23.64 -12.66
CA LEU A 371 -13.77 -23.59 -11.87
C LEU A 371 -14.03 -23.14 -10.41
N GLU A 372 -14.95 -22.20 -10.21
CA GLU A 372 -15.30 -21.72 -8.86
C GLU A 372 -16.08 -22.77 -8.06
N ILE A 373 -16.94 -23.54 -8.72
CA ILE A 373 -17.64 -24.65 -8.08
C ILE A 373 -16.64 -25.75 -7.72
N GLU A 374 -15.68 -26.08 -8.59
CA GLU A 374 -14.64 -27.08 -8.31
C GLU A 374 -13.78 -26.70 -7.11
N ALA A 375 -13.48 -25.40 -6.95
CA ALA A 375 -12.70 -24.87 -5.83
C ALA A 375 -13.32 -25.10 -4.45
N LYS A 376 -14.63 -25.40 -4.37
CA LYS A 376 -15.34 -25.86 -3.16
C LYS A 376 -14.70 -27.11 -2.55
N THR A 377 -14.11 -27.96 -3.38
CA THR A 377 -13.52 -29.22 -2.94
C THR A 377 -12.28 -28.91 -2.10
N ILE A 378 -12.37 -29.20 -0.81
CA ILE A 378 -11.20 -29.32 0.06
C ILE A 378 -10.52 -30.61 -0.38
N GLY A 379 -9.23 -30.56 -0.73
CA GLY A 379 -8.47 -31.80 -0.89
C GLY A 379 -8.76 -32.68 0.33
N LYS A 380 -9.35 -33.87 0.12
CA LYS A 380 -9.51 -34.83 1.21
C LYS A 380 -8.10 -35.09 1.73
N GLY A 381 -7.78 -34.52 2.88
CA GLY A 381 -6.59 -34.90 3.63
C GLY A 381 -6.61 -36.41 3.72
N THR A 382 -5.57 -37.04 3.17
CA THR A 382 -5.24 -38.42 3.47
C THR A 382 -5.26 -38.56 4.99
N HIS A 383 -6.18 -39.40 5.46
CA HIS A 383 -6.37 -39.76 6.86
C HIS A 383 -5.09 -40.21 7.56
#